data_AF-A0A1Q5MH05-F1
#
_entry.id   AF-A0A1Q5MH05-F1
#
_cell.length_a   1.000
_cell.length_b   1.000
_cell.length_c   1.000
_cell.angle_alpha   90.00
_cell.angle_beta   90.00
_cell.angle_gamma   90.00
#
_symmetry.space_group_name_H-M   'P 1'
#
loop_
_entity.id
_entity.type
_entity.pdbx_description
1 polymer ?
#
loop_
_entity_poly.entity_id
_entity_poly.type
_entity_poly.pdbx_seq_one_letter_code
_entity_poly.pdbx_strand_id
1 'polypeptide(L)'
;MKISELSRRSGVSIPTIKYYLRDGLLPPGRATAANQADYGEEHLRRLRLVRTLVGVRRLPVGAVKEILGAVTEQDGDLHQIFGIVTDARPVTQQQKQARERERQEAGEETGGVTDARELVAAMGWEVHSGTAAIRSLGEVLDALSDMDSGIDWRSLLPYARLADRISELDVQQMEGVSGVLELAERAVLVSVLLEPALLAMRRLAQEDKSARLFGGGSEEGEEE
;
A
#
# COMPACT_ATOMS: atom_id res chain seq x y z
N MET A 1 -21.15 16.95 -15.40
CA MET A 1 -20.00 17.79 -15.84
C MET A 1 -19.52 17.37 -17.22
N LYS A 2 -19.03 18.29 -18.05
CA LYS A 2 -18.41 17.96 -19.35
C LYS A 2 -16.96 17.50 -19.16
N ILE A 3 -16.35 16.89 -20.19
CA ILE A 3 -14.99 16.34 -20.11
C ILE A 3 -13.92 17.39 -19.77
N SER A 4 -14.09 18.64 -20.22
CA SER A 4 -13.16 19.75 -19.91
C SER A 4 -13.21 20.13 -18.44
N GLU A 5 -14.41 20.19 -17.87
CA GLU A 5 -14.60 20.42 -16.43
C GLU A 5 -14.08 19.26 -15.60
N LEU A 6 -14.33 18.01 -16.02
CA LEU A 6 -13.80 16.82 -15.37
C LEU A 6 -12.27 16.85 -15.34
N SER A 7 -11.63 17.23 -16.46
CA SER A 7 -10.18 17.38 -16.57
C SER A 7 -9.64 18.42 -15.59
N ARG A 8 -10.24 19.61 -15.54
CA ARG A 8 -9.84 20.67 -14.59
C ARG A 8 -9.99 20.24 -13.13
N ARG A 9 -11.12 19.61 -12.76
CA ARG A 9 -11.40 19.23 -11.37
C ARG A 9 -10.61 18.01 -10.89
N SER A 10 -10.27 17.10 -11.81
CA SER A 10 -9.46 15.91 -11.53
C SER A 10 -7.95 16.21 -11.61
N GLY A 11 -7.54 17.26 -12.32
CA GLY A 11 -6.14 17.53 -12.65
C GLY A 11 -5.55 16.50 -13.62
N VAL A 12 -6.39 15.73 -14.33
CA VAL A 12 -5.98 14.73 -15.32
C VAL A 12 -6.22 15.31 -16.71
N SER A 13 -5.23 15.22 -17.61
CA SER A 13 -5.36 15.76 -18.97
C SER A 13 -6.49 15.06 -19.76
N ILE A 14 -7.16 15.80 -20.66
CA ILE A 14 -8.20 15.21 -21.53
C ILE A 14 -7.67 14.00 -22.33
N PRO A 15 -6.46 14.02 -22.93
CA PRO A 15 -5.88 12.83 -23.56
C PRO A 15 -5.78 11.63 -22.61
N THR A 16 -5.32 11.85 -21.38
CA THR A 16 -5.23 10.78 -20.37
C THR A 16 -6.61 10.25 -19.95
N ILE A 17 -7.61 11.12 -19.80
CA ILE A 17 -9.00 10.69 -19.54
C ILE A 17 -9.53 9.82 -20.68
N LYS A 18 -9.29 10.21 -21.93
CA LYS A 18 -9.68 9.40 -23.10
C LYS A 18 -8.93 8.07 -23.17
N TYR A 19 -7.67 8.04 -22.73
CA TYR A 19 -6.90 6.81 -22.59
C TYR A 19 -7.54 5.89 -21.54
N TYR A 20 -7.84 6.39 -20.33
CA TYR A 20 -8.49 5.59 -19.28
C TYR A 20 -9.89 5.10 -19.67
N LEU A 21 -10.67 5.88 -20.42
CA LEU A 21 -11.96 5.43 -20.98
C LEU A 21 -11.77 4.25 -21.95
N ARG A 22 -10.76 4.31 -22.82
CA ARG A 22 -10.47 3.25 -23.80
C ARG A 22 -9.96 1.98 -23.13
N ASP A 23 -9.14 2.13 -22.11
CA ASP A 23 -8.52 1.03 -21.39
C ASP A 23 -9.43 0.40 -20.32
N GLY A 24 -10.61 1.01 -20.08
CA GLY A 24 -11.63 0.54 -19.15
C GLY A 24 -11.38 0.91 -17.69
N LEU A 25 -10.43 1.81 -17.41
CA LEU A 25 -10.18 2.32 -16.05
C LEU A 25 -11.26 3.31 -15.60
N LEU A 26 -11.91 3.99 -16.54
CA LEU A 26 -13.02 4.90 -16.27
C LEU A 26 -14.25 4.42 -17.07
N PRO A 27 -15.43 4.26 -16.45
CA PRO A 27 -16.65 3.95 -17.18
C PRO A 27 -17.02 5.10 -18.14
N PRO A 28 -17.76 4.79 -19.23
CA PRO A 28 -18.22 5.81 -20.16
C PRO A 28 -19.21 6.76 -19.47
N GLY A 29 -19.08 8.06 -19.75
CA GLY A 29 -20.07 9.05 -19.32
C GLY A 29 -21.41 8.84 -20.01
N ARG A 30 -22.47 9.42 -19.45
CA ARG A 30 -23.82 9.35 -20.03
C ARG A 30 -23.85 10.14 -21.33
N ALA A 31 -24.11 9.47 -22.46
CA ALA A 31 -24.22 10.13 -23.76
C ALA A 31 -25.36 11.17 -23.74
N THR A 32 -25.06 12.39 -24.17
CA THR A 32 -26.04 13.48 -24.32
C THR A 32 -26.24 13.92 -25.76
N ALA A 33 -25.28 13.63 -26.64
CA ALA A 33 -25.35 13.84 -28.09
C ALA A 33 -24.27 12.97 -28.78
N ALA A 34 -24.26 12.93 -30.12
CA ALA A 34 -23.34 12.11 -30.91
C ALA A 34 -21.85 12.24 -30.51
N ASN A 35 -21.42 13.43 -30.08
CA ASN A 35 -20.04 13.71 -29.64
C ASN A 35 -19.98 14.31 -28.23
N GLN A 36 -21.01 14.12 -27.39
CA GLN A 36 -21.05 14.68 -26.04
C GLN A 36 -21.49 13.66 -25.01
N ALA A 37 -20.82 13.68 -23.87
CA ALA A 37 -21.18 12.91 -22.69
C ALA A 37 -21.14 13.79 -21.45
N ASP A 38 -21.99 13.45 -20.49
CA ASP A 38 -21.98 14.00 -19.14
C ASP A 38 -21.35 13.00 -18.17
N TYR A 39 -20.45 13.51 -17.35
CA TYR A 39 -19.75 12.77 -16.31
C TYR A 39 -20.30 13.17 -14.94
N GLY A 40 -20.36 12.21 -14.02
CA GLY A 40 -20.81 12.43 -12.63
C GLY A 40 -19.65 12.60 -11.65
N GLU A 41 -19.96 12.89 -10.38
CA GLU A 41 -18.95 12.96 -9.29
C GLU A 41 -18.21 11.64 -9.11
N GLU A 42 -18.86 10.51 -9.38
CA GLU A 42 -18.23 9.19 -9.37
C GLU A 42 -17.05 9.09 -10.34
N HIS A 43 -17.15 9.72 -11.53
CA HIS A 43 -16.06 9.74 -12.50
C HIS A 43 -14.89 10.59 -11.99
N LEU A 44 -15.18 11.70 -11.30
CA LEU A 44 -14.17 12.55 -10.71
C LEU A 44 -13.42 11.83 -9.58
N ARG A 45 -14.17 11.15 -8.70
CA ARG A 45 -13.67 10.30 -7.62
C ARG A 45 -12.74 9.21 -8.14
N ARG A 46 -13.22 8.40 -9.10
CA ARG A 46 -12.43 7.35 -9.75
C ARG A 46 -11.17 7.88 -10.44
N LEU A 47 -11.23 9.04 -11.10
CA LEU A 47 -10.03 9.67 -11.70
C LEU A 47 -8.99 10.09 -10.67
N ARG A 48 -9.40 10.60 -9.51
CA ARG A 48 -8.47 10.95 -8.42
C ARG A 48 -7.78 9.69 -7.89
N LEU A 49 -8.53 8.61 -7.71
CA LEU A 49 -8.01 7.32 -7.29
C LEU A 49 -6.96 6.77 -8.27
N VAL A 50 -7.30 6.72 -9.57
CA VAL A 50 -6.38 6.27 -10.63
C VAL A 50 -5.11 7.12 -10.66
N ARG A 51 -5.24 8.44 -10.58
CA ARG A 51 -4.09 9.36 -10.58
C ARG A 51 -3.17 9.10 -9.41
N THR A 52 -3.72 8.85 -8.23
CA THR A 52 -2.95 8.55 -7.02
C THR A 52 -2.18 7.23 -7.18
N LEU A 53 -2.85 6.17 -7.62
CA LEU A 53 -2.25 4.85 -7.80
C LEU A 53 -1.12 4.85 -8.84
N VAL A 54 -1.37 5.47 -10.00
CA VAL A 54 -0.38 5.54 -11.10
C VAL A 54 0.72 6.55 -10.80
N GLY A 55 0.38 7.72 -10.25
CA GLY A 55 1.32 8.82 -10.07
C GLY A 55 2.21 8.67 -8.84
N VAL A 56 1.61 8.44 -7.68
CA VAL A 56 2.34 8.40 -6.40
C VAL A 56 3.02 7.06 -6.21
N ARG A 57 2.30 5.96 -6.45
CA ARG A 57 2.81 4.59 -6.21
C ARG A 57 3.36 3.90 -7.43
N ARG A 58 3.36 4.59 -8.58
CA ARG A 58 3.95 4.11 -9.85
C ARG A 58 3.46 2.70 -10.19
N LEU A 59 2.22 2.39 -9.82
CA LEU A 59 1.61 1.11 -10.13
C LEU A 59 1.36 1.03 -11.65
N PRO A 60 1.60 -0.14 -12.26
CA PRO A 60 1.27 -0.34 -13.65
C PRO A 60 -0.25 -0.25 -13.83
N VAL A 61 -0.69 0.27 -14.97
CA VAL A 61 -2.11 0.48 -15.29
C VAL A 61 -2.93 -0.82 -15.16
N GLY A 62 -2.34 -1.97 -15.49
CA GLY A 62 -2.95 -3.29 -15.30
C GLY A 62 -3.30 -3.61 -13.84
N ALA A 63 -2.37 -3.40 -12.90
CA ALA A 63 -2.62 -3.62 -11.47
C ALA A 63 -3.69 -2.65 -10.94
N VAL A 64 -3.69 -1.40 -11.41
CA VAL A 64 -4.75 -0.43 -11.07
C VAL A 64 -6.12 -0.92 -11.55
N LYS A 65 -6.17 -1.54 -12.74
CA LYS A 65 -7.41 -2.11 -13.29
C LYS A 65 -7.91 -3.31 -12.49
N GLU A 66 -7.01 -4.19 -12.04
CA GLU A 66 -7.34 -5.33 -11.16
C GLU A 66 -7.91 -4.84 -9.82
N ILE A 67 -7.24 -3.87 -9.17
CA ILE A 67 -7.73 -3.27 -7.92
C ILE A 67 -9.14 -2.68 -8.12
N LEU A 68 -9.33 -1.89 -9.17
CA LEU A 68 -10.62 -1.27 -9.45
C LEU A 68 -11.69 -2.28 -9.87
N GLY A 69 -11.32 -3.38 -10.52
CA GLY A 69 -12.20 -4.48 -10.90
C GLY A 69 -12.68 -5.25 -9.68
N ALA A 70 -11.75 -5.70 -8.84
CA ALA A 70 -12.03 -6.42 -7.60
C ALA A 70 -12.98 -5.63 -6.69
N VAL A 71 -12.75 -4.32 -6.57
CA VAL A 71 -13.65 -3.41 -5.86
C VAL A 71 -15.07 -3.50 -6.41
N THR A 72 -15.23 -3.46 -7.72
CA THR A 72 -16.56 -3.41 -8.36
C THR A 72 -17.28 -4.76 -8.31
N GLU A 73 -16.54 -5.88 -8.23
CA GLU A 73 -17.07 -7.26 -8.30
C GLU A 73 -17.31 -7.90 -6.92
N GLN A 74 -16.56 -7.50 -5.89
CA GLN A 74 -16.53 -8.15 -4.57
C GLN A 74 -17.53 -7.58 -3.54
N ASP A 75 -18.49 -6.74 -3.97
CA ASP A 75 -19.55 -6.15 -3.14
C ASP A 75 -19.11 -5.54 -1.79
N GLY A 76 -17.83 -5.16 -1.68
CA GLY A 76 -17.26 -4.57 -0.46
C GLY A 76 -16.66 -5.55 0.55
N ASP A 77 -16.31 -6.79 0.18
CA ASP A 77 -15.44 -7.63 1.02
C ASP A 77 -14.05 -6.97 1.17
N LEU A 78 -13.91 -6.20 2.26
CA LEU A 78 -12.71 -5.45 2.58
C LEU A 78 -11.50 -6.35 2.76
N HIS A 79 -11.67 -7.57 3.31
CA HIS A 79 -10.56 -8.48 3.56
C HIS A 79 -9.89 -8.90 2.25
N GLN A 80 -10.69 -9.25 1.24
CA GLN A 80 -10.18 -9.60 -0.09
C GLN A 80 -9.58 -8.39 -0.82
N ILE A 81 -10.22 -7.22 -0.74
CA ILE A 81 -9.69 -5.98 -1.33
C ILE A 81 -8.33 -5.63 -0.72
N PHE A 82 -8.18 -5.72 0.60
CA PHE A 82 -6.89 -5.50 1.26
C PHE A 82 -5.83 -6.49 0.82
N GLY A 83 -6.17 -7.77 0.69
CA GLY A 83 -5.25 -8.77 0.14
C GLY A 83 -4.71 -8.36 -1.23
N ILE A 84 -5.60 -8.03 -2.16
CA ILE A 84 -5.24 -7.64 -3.54
C ILE A 84 -4.41 -6.37 -3.55
N VAL A 85 -4.78 -5.33 -2.78
CA VAL A 85 -4.03 -4.08 -2.78
C VAL A 85 -2.68 -4.21 -2.09
N THR A 86 -2.58 -5.02 -1.04
CA THR A 86 -1.31 -5.31 -0.34
C THR A 86 -0.36 -6.11 -1.23
N ASP A 87 -0.89 -7.04 -2.02
CA ASP A 87 -0.12 -7.81 -2.99
C ASP A 87 0.21 -7.01 -4.28
N ALA A 88 -0.55 -5.96 -4.58
CA ALA A 88 -0.31 -5.07 -5.71
C ALA A 88 0.95 -4.20 -5.49
N ARG A 89 2.08 -4.71 -5.96
CA ARG A 89 3.39 -4.07 -5.83
C ARG A 89 3.82 -3.28 -7.08
N PRO A 90 4.69 -2.26 -6.94
CA PRO A 90 5.35 -1.63 -8.08
C PRO A 90 6.07 -2.65 -8.98
N VAL A 91 6.13 -2.36 -10.28
CA VAL A 91 6.71 -3.27 -11.30
C VAL A 91 8.14 -3.74 -10.93
N THR A 92 8.95 -2.87 -10.35
CA THR A 92 10.32 -3.17 -9.92
C THR A 92 10.38 -4.22 -8.80
N GLN A 93 9.37 -4.25 -7.92
CA GLN A 93 9.26 -5.26 -6.86
C GLN A 93 8.61 -6.56 -7.39
N GLN A 94 7.66 -6.47 -8.33
CA GLN A 94 7.10 -7.66 -9.00
C GLN A 94 8.18 -8.46 -9.75
N GLN A 95 9.10 -7.76 -10.44
CA GLN A 95 10.22 -8.41 -11.15
C GLN A 95 11.24 -9.05 -10.22
N LYS A 96 11.48 -8.49 -9.03
CA LYS A 96 12.32 -9.10 -7.99
C LYS A 96 11.68 -10.38 -7.46
N GLN A 97 10.40 -10.32 -7.11
CA GLN A 97 9.66 -11.47 -6.60
C GLN A 97 9.44 -12.58 -7.62
N ALA A 98 9.23 -12.29 -8.90
CA ALA A 98 9.11 -13.33 -9.93
C ALA A 98 10.41 -14.15 -10.03
N ARG A 99 11.57 -13.47 -9.95
CA ARG A 99 12.89 -14.12 -9.92
C ARG A 99 13.15 -14.87 -8.62
N GLU A 100 12.61 -14.41 -7.49
CA GLU A 100 12.68 -15.10 -6.19
C GLU A 100 11.75 -16.34 -6.15
N ARG A 101 10.54 -16.25 -6.72
CA ARG A 101 9.59 -17.38 -6.85
C ARG A 101 10.16 -18.51 -7.72
N GLU A 102 10.74 -18.18 -8.89
CA GLU A 102 11.43 -19.17 -9.75
C GLU A 102 12.64 -19.84 -9.06
N ARG A 103 13.27 -19.16 -8.09
CA ARG A 103 14.40 -19.69 -7.32
C ARG A 103 13.98 -20.54 -6.12
N GLN A 104 12.71 -20.48 -5.72
CA GLN A 104 12.20 -21.03 -4.46
C GLN A 104 11.09 -22.08 -4.63
N GLU A 105 10.48 -22.24 -5.81
CA GLU A 105 9.64 -23.41 -6.14
C GLU A 105 10.40 -24.76 -6.02
N ALA A 106 11.71 -24.72 -5.74
CA ALA A 106 12.58 -25.86 -5.47
C ALA A 106 13.05 -26.00 -4.00
N GLY A 107 12.63 -25.17 -3.05
CA GLY A 107 13.21 -25.10 -1.69
C GLY A 107 12.23 -25.30 -0.52
N GLU A 108 12.72 -25.97 0.54
CA GLU A 108 12.05 -26.15 1.83
C GLU A 108 11.69 -24.83 2.53
N GLU A 109 10.71 -24.88 3.41
CA GLU A 109 10.30 -23.79 4.30
C GLU A 109 11.49 -23.33 5.18
N THR A 110 11.90 -22.06 5.07
CA THR A 110 13.07 -21.54 5.79
C THR A 110 12.78 -21.27 7.27
N GLY A 111 13.83 -21.28 8.10
CA GLY A 111 13.72 -20.98 9.53
C GLY A 111 13.07 -19.61 9.81
N GLY A 112 13.44 -18.58 9.04
CA GLY A 112 12.84 -17.26 9.13
C GLY A 112 11.35 -17.23 8.82
N VAL A 113 10.87 -18.02 7.83
CA VAL A 113 9.43 -18.13 7.55
C VAL A 113 8.70 -18.80 8.72
N THR A 114 9.29 -19.82 9.35
CA THR A 114 8.76 -20.41 10.59
C THR A 114 8.67 -19.37 11.71
N ASP A 115 9.75 -18.63 11.96
CA ASP A 115 9.80 -17.58 12.98
C ASP A 115 8.81 -16.43 12.71
N ALA A 116 8.59 -16.07 11.45
CA ALA A 116 7.58 -15.10 11.06
C ALA A 116 6.16 -15.58 11.44
N ARG A 117 5.88 -16.88 11.29
CA ARG A 117 4.59 -17.46 11.72
C ARG A 117 4.45 -17.53 13.23
N GLU A 118 5.53 -17.81 13.96
CA GLU A 118 5.54 -17.74 15.42
C GLU A 118 5.20 -16.33 15.92
N LEU A 119 5.74 -15.28 15.28
CA LEU A 119 5.37 -13.90 15.58
C LEU A 119 3.88 -13.63 15.33
N VAL A 120 3.36 -14.04 14.16
CA VAL A 120 1.94 -13.88 13.80
C VAL A 120 1.04 -14.59 14.82
N ALA A 121 1.37 -15.83 15.19
CA ALA A 121 0.65 -16.60 16.19
C ALA A 121 0.70 -15.94 17.57
N ALA A 122 1.87 -15.45 17.99
CA ALA A 122 2.04 -14.76 19.27
C ALA A 122 1.26 -13.44 19.36
N MET A 123 1.07 -12.76 18.23
CA MET A 123 0.23 -11.57 18.13
C MET A 123 -1.27 -11.89 18.05
N GLY A 124 -1.64 -13.16 17.80
CA GLY A 124 -3.02 -13.57 17.56
C GLY A 124 -3.59 -13.03 16.24
N TRP A 125 -2.73 -12.72 15.27
CA TRP A 125 -3.15 -12.20 13.98
C TRP A 125 -3.67 -13.30 13.07
N GLU A 126 -4.86 -13.08 12.49
CA GLU A 126 -5.44 -13.95 11.47
C GLU A 126 -5.01 -13.47 10.08
N VAL A 127 -4.10 -14.21 9.44
CA VAL A 127 -3.56 -13.87 8.12
C VAL A 127 -3.66 -15.06 7.15
N HIS A 128 -3.79 -14.77 5.87
CA HIS A 128 -3.81 -15.81 4.83
C HIS A 128 -2.44 -16.51 4.73
N SER A 129 -2.42 -17.84 4.72
CA SER A 129 -1.19 -18.66 4.76
C SER A 129 -0.22 -18.41 3.58
N GLY A 130 -0.74 -17.96 2.44
CA GLY A 130 0.03 -17.64 1.24
C GLY A 130 0.46 -16.17 1.09
N THR A 131 0.23 -15.30 2.08
CA THR A 131 0.54 -13.87 1.94
C THR A 131 2.02 -13.61 1.71
N ALA A 132 2.35 -12.68 0.81
CA ALA A 132 3.73 -12.27 0.57
C ALA A 132 4.39 -11.65 1.82
N ALA A 133 3.61 -11.12 2.76
CA ALA A 133 4.11 -10.48 3.97
C ALA A 133 4.86 -11.45 4.90
N ILE A 134 4.36 -12.68 5.07
CA ILE A 134 5.04 -13.72 5.88
C ILE A 134 6.44 -14.00 5.32
N ARG A 135 6.54 -14.13 3.99
CA ARG A 135 7.83 -14.37 3.32
C ARG A 135 8.77 -13.19 3.47
N SER A 136 8.30 -11.96 3.23
CA SER A 136 9.14 -10.77 3.40
C SER A 136 9.64 -10.60 4.83
N LEU A 137 8.82 -10.94 5.85
CA LEU A 137 9.28 -10.94 7.24
C LEU A 137 10.30 -12.07 7.50
N GLY A 138 10.06 -13.26 6.95
CA GLY A 138 10.97 -14.39 7.08
C GLY A 138 12.35 -14.13 6.49
N GLU A 139 12.43 -13.52 5.30
CA GLU A 139 13.71 -13.11 4.69
C GLU A 139 14.50 -12.13 5.56
N VAL A 140 13.81 -11.21 6.27
CA VAL A 140 14.45 -10.28 7.20
C VAL A 140 14.96 -11.01 8.44
N LEU A 141 14.19 -11.97 8.97
CA LEU A 141 14.59 -12.78 10.12
C LEU A 141 15.79 -13.69 9.80
N ASP A 142 15.78 -14.34 8.63
CA ASP A 142 16.93 -15.11 8.14
C ASP A 142 18.17 -14.21 8.04
N ALA A 143 18.06 -13.02 7.44
CA ALA A 143 19.17 -12.08 7.34
C ALA A 143 19.66 -11.58 8.71
N LEU A 144 18.77 -11.35 9.67
CA LEU A 144 19.14 -10.95 11.04
C LEU A 144 19.87 -12.08 11.80
N SER A 145 19.47 -13.33 11.55
CA SER A 145 20.13 -14.51 12.09
C SER A 145 21.52 -14.70 11.47
N ASP A 146 21.65 -14.56 10.15
CA ASP A 146 22.93 -14.67 9.43
C ASP A 146 23.96 -13.62 9.88
N MET A 147 23.49 -12.48 10.37
CA MET A 147 24.33 -11.39 10.90
C MET A 147 24.69 -11.57 12.39
N ASP A 148 24.27 -12.66 13.04
CA ASP A 148 24.42 -12.89 14.48
C ASP A 148 23.96 -11.67 15.32
N SER A 149 22.91 -10.99 14.85
CA SER A 149 22.48 -9.69 15.42
C SER A 149 21.93 -9.79 16.85
N GLY A 150 21.62 -11.00 17.31
CA GLY A 150 20.90 -11.25 18.56
C GLY A 150 19.42 -10.84 18.51
N ILE A 151 18.92 -10.39 17.36
CA ILE A 151 17.52 -9.99 17.17
C ILE A 151 16.78 -11.18 16.55
N ASP A 152 15.90 -11.79 17.33
CA ASP A 152 14.99 -12.85 16.90
C ASP A 152 13.55 -12.34 16.75
N TRP A 153 12.62 -13.21 16.37
CA TRP A 153 11.21 -12.84 16.22
C TRP A 153 10.58 -12.35 17.54
N ARG A 154 11.04 -12.83 18.70
CA ARG A 154 10.57 -12.35 20.01
C ARG A 154 11.00 -10.91 20.26
N SER A 155 12.22 -10.58 19.84
CA SER A 155 12.76 -9.22 19.87
C SER A 155 11.95 -8.24 19.00
N LEU A 156 11.23 -8.75 17.99
CA LEU A 156 10.35 -7.95 17.13
C LEU A 156 8.94 -7.74 17.71
N LEU A 157 8.52 -8.47 18.76
CA LEU A 157 7.17 -8.33 19.33
C LEU A 157 6.78 -6.90 19.75
N PRO A 158 7.66 -6.07 20.34
CA PRO A 158 7.33 -4.67 20.61
C PRO A 158 7.02 -3.86 19.34
N TYR A 159 7.73 -4.12 18.24
CA TYR A 159 7.46 -3.49 16.95
C TYR A 159 6.16 -4.01 16.34
N ALA A 160 5.88 -5.30 16.48
CA ALA A 160 4.62 -5.90 16.03
C ALA A 160 3.42 -5.26 16.75
N ARG A 161 3.51 -4.99 18.05
CA ARG A 161 2.48 -4.24 18.79
C ARG A 161 2.28 -2.81 18.30
N LEU A 162 3.35 -2.13 17.87
CA LEU A 162 3.22 -0.80 17.27
C LEU A 162 2.53 -0.89 15.90
N ALA A 163 2.86 -1.90 15.10
CA ALA A 163 2.17 -2.16 13.83
C ALA A 163 0.68 -2.44 14.05
N ASP A 164 0.33 -3.24 15.06
CA ASP A 164 -1.06 -3.52 15.46
C ASP A 164 -1.85 -2.24 15.77
N ARG A 165 -1.28 -1.34 16.58
CA ARG A 165 -1.89 -0.03 16.90
C ARG A 165 -2.04 0.88 15.69
N ILE A 166 -1.10 0.84 14.75
CA ILE A 166 -1.23 1.56 13.48
C ILE A 166 -2.41 0.97 12.68
N SER A 167 -2.50 -0.36 12.61
CA SER A 167 -3.57 -1.04 11.90
C SER A 167 -4.96 -0.80 12.52
N GLU A 168 -5.06 -0.62 13.84
CA GLU A 168 -6.32 -0.18 14.48
C GLU A 168 -6.78 1.18 13.93
N LEU A 169 -5.86 2.15 13.81
CA LEU A 169 -6.17 3.46 13.23
C LEU A 169 -6.54 3.35 11.76
N ASP A 170 -5.83 2.50 11.02
CA ASP A 170 -6.09 2.23 9.61
C ASP A 170 -7.50 1.67 9.39
N VAL A 171 -7.95 0.72 10.21
CA VAL A 171 -9.30 0.15 10.16
C VAL A 171 -10.35 1.16 10.63
N GLN A 172 -10.09 1.92 11.69
CA GLN A 172 -11.00 3.00 12.15
C GLN A 172 -11.24 4.04 11.06
N GLN A 173 -10.22 4.33 10.24
CA GLN A 173 -10.39 5.25 9.10
C GLN A 173 -11.40 4.74 8.06
N MET A 174 -11.73 3.45 8.08
CA MET A 174 -12.71 2.83 7.20
C MET A 174 -14.12 2.79 7.79
N GLU A 175 -14.30 3.13 9.06
CA GLU A 175 -15.61 3.20 9.69
C GLU A 175 -16.48 4.30 9.05
N GLY A 176 -17.79 4.03 8.96
CA GLY A 176 -18.78 4.98 8.42
C GLY A 176 -18.78 5.13 6.90
N VAL A 177 -17.91 4.41 6.17
CA VAL A 177 -17.87 4.45 4.71
C VAL A 177 -19.06 3.68 4.13
N SER A 178 -19.84 4.34 3.27
CA SER A 178 -21.02 3.77 2.64
C SER A 178 -20.85 3.71 1.12
N GLY A 179 -20.66 2.50 0.59
CA GLY A 179 -20.59 2.26 -0.85
C GLY A 179 -19.23 1.76 -1.33
N VAL A 180 -19.28 0.90 -2.33
CA VAL A 180 -18.16 0.10 -2.84
C VAL A 180 -16.97 0.93 -3.33
N LEU A 181 -17.22 2.01 -4.07
CA LEU A 181 -16.16 2.88 -4.58
C LEU A 181 -15.46 3.67 -3.45
N GLU A 182 -16.21 4.07 -2.41
CA GLU A 182 -15.65 4.82 -1.30
C GLU A 182 -14.82 3.90 -0.39
N LEU A 183 -15.26 2.65 -0.18
CA LEU A 183 -14.48 1.60 0.49
C LEU A 183 -13.15 1.36 -0.22
N ALA A 184 -13.15 1.31 -1.55
CA ALA A 184 -11.94 1.18 -2.34
C ALA A 184 -11.01 2.38 -2.27
N GLU A 185 -11.56 3.59 -2.33
CA GLU A 185 -10.79 4.82 -2.15
C GLU A 185 -10.12 4.84 -0.77
N ARG A 186 -10.83 4.40 0.27
CA ARG A 186 -10.32 4.32 1.64
C ARG A 186 -9.29 3.19 1.81
N ALA A 187 -9.56 2.01 1.26
CA ALA A 187 -8.63 0.88 1.29
C ALA A 187 -7.32 1.21 0.57
N VAL A 188 -7.40 1.90 -0.57
CA VAL A 188 -6.22 2.42 -1.27
C VAL A 188 -5.54 3.51 -0.43
N LEU A 189 -6.26 4.48 0.14
CA LEU A 189 -5.64 5.48 1.02
C LEU A 189 -4.81 4.81 2.12
N VAL A 190 -5.39 3.84 2.81
CA VAL A 190 -4.77 3.12 3.92
C VAL A 190 -3.58 2.28 3.45
N SER A 191 -3.78 1.36 2.50
CA SER A 191 -2.73 0.40 2.12
C SER A 191 -1.69 0.98 1.15
N VAL A 192 -2.02 2.03 0.40
CA VAL A 192 -1.16 2.57 -0.66
C VAL A 192 -0.52 3.90 -0.27
N LEU A 193 -1.21 4.77 0.47
CA LEU A 193 -0.67 6.10 0.79
C LEU A 193 -0.11 6.19 2.21
N LEU A 194 -0.66 5.49 3.18
CA LEU A 194 -0.17 5.61 4.56
C LEU A 194 1.15 4.87 4.77
N GLU A 195 1.39 3.74 4.11
CA GLU A 195 2.66 3.01 4.22
C GLU A 195 3.92 3.88 4.01
N PRO A 196 4.09 4.63 2.88
CA PRO A 196 5.25 5.49 2.70
C PRO A 196 5.27 6.68 3.68
N ALA A 197 4.11 7.19 4.09
CA ALA A 197 4.03 8.26 5.07
C ALA A 197 4.51 7.79 6.45
N LEU A 198 4.07 6.60 6.90
CA LEU A 198 4.49 5.95 8.14
C LEU A 198 6.00 5.71 8.15
N LEU A 199 6.55 5.21 7.04
CA LEU A 199 7.99 5.01 6.92
C LEU A 199 8.78 6.33 7.01
N ALA A 200 8.29 7.39 6.36
CA ALA A 200 8.90 8.71 6.46
C ALA A 200 8.83 9.27 7.90
N MET A 201 7.67 9.18 8.56
CA MET A 201 7.49 9.60 9.95
C MET A 201 8.40 8.82 10.90
N ARG A 202 8.54 7.50 10.72
CA ARG A 202 9.48 6.69 11.49
C ARG A 202 10.91 7.19 11.35
N ARG A 203 11.36 7.51 10.12
CA ARG A 203 12.72 8.03 9.87
C ARG A 203 12.93 9.39 10.51
N LEU A 204 11.96 10.30 10.41
CA LEU A 204 12.01 11.61 11.08
C LEU A 204 12.07 11.46 12.61
N ALA A 205 11.31 10.53 13.17
CA ALA A 205 11.36 10.24 14.60
C ALA A 205 12.71 9.67 15.03
N GLN A 206 13.32 8.80 14.21
CA GLN A 206 14.67 8.28 14.46
C GLN A 206 15.72 9.40 14.44
N GLU A 207 15.62 10.33 13.49
CA GLU A 207 16.49 11.49 13.39
C GLU A 207 16.41 12.37 14.66
N ASP A 208 15.19 12.72 15.12
CA ASP A 208 14.98 13.48 16.37
C ASP A 208 15.58 12.76 17.59
N LYS A 209 15.31 11.45 17.73
CA LYS A 209 15.84 10.68 18.88
C LYS A 209 17.36 10.54 18.83
N SER A 210 17.93 10.35 17.64
CA SER A 210 19.37 10.31 17.45
C SER A 210 20.03 11.64 17.84
N ALA A 211 19.48 12.76 17.36
CA ALA A 211 19.98 14.10 17.69
C ALA A 211 19.94 14.37 19.20
N ARG A 212 18.88 13.97 19.89
CA ARG A 212 18.77 14.16 21.36
C ARG A 212 19.72 13.28 22.17
N LEU A 213 19.96 12.05 21.72
CA LEU A 213 20.77 11.08 22.47
C LEU A 213 22.26 11.21 22.16
N PHE A 214 22.63 11.63 20.95
CA PHE A 214 24.01 11.64 20.46
C PHE A 214 24.49 13.02 19.98
N GLY A 215 23.61 14.00 19.83
CA GLY A 215 23.95 15.34 19.29
C GLY A 215 24.39 16.38 20.32
N GLY A 216 24.39 16.06 21.61
CA GLY A 216 24.77 17.00 22.69
C GLY A 216 26.27 17.27 22.87
N GLY A 217 27.11 17.04 21.84
CA GLY A 217 28.58 17.12 21.95
C GLY A 217 29.25 18.31 21.26
N SER A 218 28.50 19.27 20.71
CA SER A 218 29.06 20.24 19.74
C SER A 218 28.89 21.72 20.08
N GLU A 219 28.51 22.10 21.31
CA GLU A 219 28.27 23.52 21.67
C GLU A 219 29.07 24.05 22.88
N GLU A 220 30.06 23.33 23.41
CA GLU A 220 30.90 23.83 24.53
C GLU A 220 32.27 24.39 24.10
N GLY A 221 32.46 24.77 22.83
CA GLY A 221 33.80 25.03 22.26
C GLY A 221 34.12 26.43 21.73
N GLU A 222 33.28 27.44 21.89
CA GLU A 222 33.57 28.79 21.36
C GLU A 222 33.16 29.92 22.32
N GLU A 223 33.70 29.93 23.54
CA GLU A 223 33.91 31.18 24.30
C GLU A 223 35.21 31.08 25.11
N GLU A 224 36.33 31.48 24.52
CA GLU A 224 37.51 32.05 25.22
C GLU A 224 38.25 33.06 24.35
#